data_AF-A0A2N9YAZ4-F1
#
_entry.id   AF-A0A2N9YAZ4-F1
#
_cell.length_a   1.000
_cell.length_b   1.000
_cell.length_c   1.000
_cell.angle_alpha   90.00
_cell.angle_beta   90.00
_cell.angle_gamma   90.00
#
_symmetry.space_group_name_H-M   'P 1'
#
loop_
_entity.id
_entity.type
_entity.pdbx_description
1 polymer ?
#
loop_
_entity_poly.entity_id
_entity_poly.type
_entity_poly.pdbx_seq_one_letter_code
_entity_poly.pdbx_strand_id
1 'polypeptide(L)'
;MAKKTFPCGHKGLGQYCHKCQQSSIEHNNQEAIRHEKQIWEQQFKTDAIDLRKLPHKNLVIKARAILVAIKEGQAYQVFNGKRMNYDRHIVSVPIDNDYRILFKDDKDGLVPVVVLSHEEYNTKKPGASKI
;
A
#
# COMPACT_ATOMS: atom_id res chain seq x y z
N MET A 1 -45.39 21.41 -23.36
CA MET A 1 -44.64 22.34 -22.48
C MET A 1 -43.36 22.76 -23.19
N ALA A 2 -43.07 24.06 -23.28
CA ALA A 2 -41.87 24.55 -23.94
C ALA A 2 -40.63 24.46 -23.02
N LYS A 3 -39.51 23.99 -23.55
CA LYS A 3 -38.22 23.99 -22.82
C LYS A 3 -37.73 25.42 -22.67
N LYS A 4 -37.34 25.83 -21.46
CA LYS A 4 -36.67 27.11 -21.22
C LYS A 4 -35.16 26.96 -21.44
N THR A 5 -34.50 28.04 -21.81
CA THR A 5 -33.04 28.12 -21.87
C THR A 5 -32.53 28.60 -20.51
N PHE A 6 -31.63 27.85 -19.89
CA PHE A 6 -30.96 28.23 -18.64
C PHE A 6 -29.83 29.25 -18.92
N PRO A 7 -29.37 30.03 -17.92
CA PRO A 7 -28.25 30.97 -18.07
C PRO A 7 -26.95 30.31 -18.56
N CYS A 8 -26.77 29.02 -18.30
CA CYS A 8 -25.66 28.22 -18.80
C CYS A 8 -25.80 27.81 -20.29
N GLY A 9 -26.83 28.29 -21.00
CA GLY A 9 -27.07 28.01 -22.43
C GLY A 9 -27.78 26.69 -22.74
N HIS A 10 -27.96 25.80 -21.76
CA HIS A 10 -28.68 24.53 -21.94
C HIS A 10 -30.21 24.69 -21.91
N LYS A 11 -30.94 23.79 -22.57
CA LYS A 11 -32.41 23.80 -22.60
C LYS A 11 -32.99 22.72 -21.68
N GLY A 12 -34.04 23.03 -20.92
CA GLY A 12 -34.75 22.04 -20.11
C GLY A 12 -36.05 22.55 -19.49
N LEU A 13 -36.70 21.71 -18.68
CA LEU A 13 -37.99 22.00 -18.03
C LEU A 13 -37.86 22.15 -16.50
N GLY A 14 -36.71 21.79 -15.92
CA GLY A 14 -36.50 21.77 -14.48
C GLY A 14 -36.26 23.14 -13.84
N GLN A 15 -36.19 23.17 -12.51
CA GLN A 15 -35.81 24.38 -11.76
C GLN A 15 -34.34 24.73 -11.96
N TYR A 16 -33.48 23.73 -12.17
CA TYR A 16 -32.04 23.88 -12.42
C TYR A 16 -31.59 23.08 -13.65
N CYS A 17 -30.38 23.36 -14.13
CA CYS A 17 -29.78 22.65 -15.25
C CYS A 17 -29.13 21.33 -14.79
N HIS A 18 -29.82 20.21 -15.00
CA HIS A 18 -29.30 18.87 -14.67
C HIS A 18 -27.99 18.54 -15.39
N LYS A 19 -27.79 19.02 -16.62
CA LYS A 19 -26.54 18.77 -17.37
C LYS A 19 -25.34 19.42 -16.69
N CYS A 20 -25.46 20.67 -16.25
CA CYS A 20 -24.41 21.34 -15.48
C CYS A 20 -24.19 20.65 -14.13
N GLN A 21 -25.25 20.26 -13.43
CA GLN A 21 -25.13 19.53 -12.16
C GLN A 21 -24.38 18.20 -12.34
N GLN A 22 -24.71 17.43 -13.38
CA GLN A 22 -24.06 16.16 -13.67
C GLN A 22 -22.58 16.36 -13.99
N SER A 23 -22.23 17.37 -14.81
CA SER A 23 -20.83 17.72 -15.08
C SER A 23 -20.06 18.13 -13.83
N SER A 24 -20.67 18.92 -12.93
CA SER A 24 -20.06 19.27 -11.64
C SER A 24 -19.83 18.04 -10.76
N ILE A 25 -20.81 17.13 -10.68
CA ILE A 25 -20.67 15.87 -9.91
C ILE A 25 -19.54 15.02 -10.48
N GLU A 26 -19.48 14.89 -11.81
CA GLU A 26 -18.43 14.11 -12.48
C GLU A 26 -17.04 14.71 -12.25
N HIS A 27 -16.90 16.03 -12.36
CA HIS A 27 -15.65 16.72 -12.07
C HIS A 27 -15.21 16.48 -10.62
N ASN A 28 -16.10 16.71 -9.64
CA ASN A 28 -15.81 16.49 -8.23
C ASN A 28 -15.41 15.03 -7.94
N ASN A 29 -16.06 14.06 -8.58
CA ASN A 29 -15.71 12.65 -8.42
C ASN A 29 -14.32 12.33 -9.01
N GLN A 30 -13.98 12.89 -10.16
CA GLN A 30 -12.65 12.73 -10.75
C GLN A 30 -11.56 13.36 -9.88
N GLU A 31 -11.82 14.54 -9.32
CA GLU A 31 -10.89 15.20 -8.39
C GLU A 31 -10.70 14.38 -7.12
N ALA A 32 -11.79 13.83 -6.55
CA ALA A 32 -11.72 12.95 -5.39
C ALA A 32 -10.87 11.69 -5.65
N ILE A 33 -11.05 11.03 -6.80
CA ILE A 33 -10.26 9.85 -7.19
C ILE A 33 -8.77 10.21 -7.34
N ARG A 34 -8.46 11.34 -7.98
CA ARG A 34 -7.08 11.82 -8.14
C ARG A 34 -6.45 12.10 -6.77
N HIS A 35 -7.18 12.79 -5.90
CA HIS A 35 -6.72 13.14 -4.58
C HIS A 35 -6.48 11.89 -3.71
N GLU A 36 -7.38 10.91 -3.75
CA GLU A 36 -7.19 9.63 -3.04
C GLU A 36 -5.93 8.90 -3.52
N LYS A 37 -5.71 8.84 -4.84
CA LYS A 37 -4.50 8.24 -5.43
C LYS A 37 -3.24 8.97 -4.95
N GLN A 38 -3.25 10.30 -4.97
CA GLN A 38 -2.11 11.10 -4.51
C GLN A 38 -1.83 10.90 -3.02
N ILE A 39 -2.86 10.84 -2.18
CA ILE A 39 -2.70 10.54 -0.74
C ILE A 39 -2.06 9.16 -0.58
N TRP A 40 -2.58 8.15 -1.29
CA TRP A 40 -2.07 6.79 -1.23
C TRP A 40 -0.58 6.72 -1.62
N GLU A 41 -0.20 7.38 -2.72
CA GLU A 41 1.19 7.45 -3.16
C GLU A 41 2.12 8.17 -2.18
N GLN A 42 1.62 9.23 -1.53
CA GLN A 42 2.37 9.98 -0.53
C GLN A 42 2.63 9.18 0.74
N GLN A 43 1.71 8.30 1.15
CA GLN A 43 1.90 7.44 2.33
C GLN A 43 3.12 6.52 2.19
N PHE A 44 3.50 6.13 0.97
CA PHE A 44 4.72 5.33 0.77
C PHE A 44 6.01 6.08 1.08
N LYS A 45 6.00 7.42 1.07
CA LYS A 45 7.19 8.22 1.43
C LYS A 45 7.47 8.22 2.92
N THR A 46 6.45 7.93 3.72
CA THR A 46 6.56 7.88 5.19
C THR A 46 6.82 6.47 5.72
N ASP A 47 6.72 5.45 4.86
CA ASP A 47 6.99 4.07 5.26
C ASP A 47 8.49 3.85 5.48
N ALA A 48 8.83 3.05 6.49
CA ALA A 48 10.23 2.76 6.85
C ALA A 48 10.98 1.97 5.77
N ILE A 49 10.25 1.26 4.91
CA ILE A 49 10.78 0.47 3.78
C ILE A 49 9.83 0.63 2.59
N ASP A 50 10.33 0.36 1.38
CA ASP A 50 9.48 0.38 0.19
C ASP A 50 8.47 -0.79 0.21
N LEU A 51 7.18 -0.44 0.30
CA LEU A 51 6.05 -1.38 0.30
C LEU A 51 5.37 -1.48 -1.07
N ARG A 52 5.86 -0.80 -2.11
CA ARG A 52 5.22 -0.74 -3.44
C ARG A 52 5.26 -2.08 -4.16
N LYS A 53 6.17 -2.96 -3.76
CA LYS A 53 6.24 -4.35 -4.24
C LYS A 53 5.02 -5.19 -3.88
N LEU A 54 4.19 -4.74 -2.93
CA LEU A 54 2.99 -5.45 -2.53
C LEU A 54 1.85 -5.15 -3.51
N PRO A 55 1.20 -6.19 -4.09
CA PRO A 55 0.22 -6.00 -5.16
C PRO A 55 -1.13 -5.44 -4.68
N HIS A 56 -1.44 -5.57 -3.38
CA HIS A 56 -2.74 -5.24 -2.83
C HIS A 56 -2.65 -4.28 -1.64
N LYS A 57 -3.59 -3.33 -1.56
CA LYS A 57 -3.71 -2.36 -0.46
C LYS A 57 -3.78 -3.02 0.92
N ASN A 58 -4.50 -4.13 1.05
CA ASN A 58 -4.61 -4.87 2.31
C ASN A 58 -3.26 -5.46 2.77
N LEU A 59 -2.41 -5.91 1.83
CA LEU A 59 -1.07 -6.37 2.17
C LEU A 59 -0.19 -5.23 2.67
N VAL A 60 -0.29 -4.05 2.04
CA VAL A 60 0.43 -2.84 2.49
C VAL A 60 -0.01 -2.44 3.90
N ILE A 61 -1.31 -2.44 4.18
CA ILE A 61 -1.85 -2.14 5.51
C ILE A 61 -1.34 -3.14 6.55
N LYS A 62 -1.36 -4.45 6.22
CA LYS A 62 -0.84 -5.50 7.10
C LYS A 62 0.66 -5.36 7.35
N ALA A 63 1.43 -5.05 6.32
CA ALA A 63 2.86 -4.79 6.44
C ALA A 63 3.14 -3.60 7.36
N ARG A 64 2.42 -2.48 7.18
CA ARG A 64 2.50 -1.31 8.08
C ARG A 64 2.19 -1.67 9.53
N ALA A 65 1.14 -2.46 9.77
CA ALA A 65 0.79 -2.90 11.12
C ALA A 65 1.92 -3.74 11.77
N ILE A 66 2.55 -4.64 11.02
CA ILE A 66 3.70 -5.42 11.49
C ILE A 66 4.89 -4.49 11.80
N LEU A 67 5.20 -3.53 10.92
CA LEU A 67 6.29 -2.58 11.11
C LEU A 67 6.11 -1.75 12.37
N VAL A 68 4.90 -1.21 12.59
CA VAL A 68 4.57 -0.43 13.79
C VAL A 68 4.70 -1.30 15.04
N ALA A 69 4.07 -2.47 15.06
CA ALA A 69 4.10 -3.34 16.24
C ALA A 69 5.51 -3.79 16.62
N ILE A 70 6.36 -4.15 15.64
CA ILE A 70 7.76 -4.52 15.92
C ILE A 70 8.55 -3.31 16.42
N LYS A 71 8.33 -2.12 15.85
CA LYS A 71 8.95 -0.88 16.32
C LYS A 71 8.54 -0.54 17.77
N GLU A 72 7.32 -0.86 18.16
CA GLU A 72 6.82 -0.71 19.54
C GLU A 72 7.32 -1.81 20.50
N GLY A 73 8.16 -2.75 20.02
CA GLY A 73 8.76 -3.79 20.84
C GLY A 73 8.01 -5.12 20.83
N GLN A 74 6.98 -5.28 19.98
CA GLN A 74 6.29 -6.56 19.87
C GLN A 74 7.21 -7.64 19.28
N ALA A 75 7.21 -8.81 19.90
CA ALA A 75 8.02 -9.93 19.48
C ALA A 75 7.62 -10.43 18.07
N TYR A 76 8.61 -10.59 17.18
CA TYR A 76 8.39 -11.02 15.80
C TYR A 76 7.74 -12.41 15.67
N GLN A 77 7.88 -13.26 16.70
CA GLN A 77 7.25 -14.59 16.72
C GLN A 77 5.72 -14.52 16.69
N VAL A 78 5.11 -13.45 17.23
CA VAL A 78 3.65 -13.23 17.19
C VAL A 78 3.14 -13.14 15.75
N PHE A 79 4.01 -12.67 14.84
CA PHE A 79 3.73 -12.57 13.41
C PHE A 79 4.25 -13.78 12.63
N ASN A 80 4.48 -14.93 13.28
CA ASN A 80 5.11 -16.12 12.69
C ASN A 80 6.51 -15.85 12.10
N GLY A 81 7.19 -14.81 12.59
CA GLY A 81 8.53 -14.46 12.18
C GLY A 81 9.56 -15.50 12.62
N LYS A 82 10.61 -15.66 11.82
CA LYS A 82 11.68 -16.65 12.06
C LYS A 82 13.04 -16.04 11.74
N ARG A 83 14.02 -16.30 12.60
CA ARG A 83 15.43 -16.02 12.31
C ARG A 83 15.93 -16.92 11.18
N MET A 84 16.63 -16.34 10.23
CA MET A 84 17.17 -17.04 9.07
C MET A 84 18.31 -17.95 9.49
N ASN A 85 18.43 -19.13 8.87
CA ASN A 85 19.45 -20.10 9.26
C ASN A 85 20.85 -19.70 8.77
N TYR A 86 20.96 -19.15 7.56
CA TYR A 86 22.24 -18.74 6.97
C TYR A 86 22.78 -17.44 7.58
N ASP A 87 21.92 -16.58 8.12
CA ASP A 87 22.30 -15.37 8.83
C ASP A 87 21.32 -15.13 9.98
N ARG A 88 21.78 -15.38 11.20
CA ARG A 88 20.97 -15.29 12.42
C ARG A 88 20.66 -13.84 12.82
N HIS A 89 21.31 -12.85 12.19
CA HIS A 89 20.98 -11.43 12.33
C HIS A 89 19.82 -11.02 11.44
N ILE A 90 19.32 -11.90 10.56
CA ILE A 90 18.17 -11.60 9.72
C ILE A 90 16.94 -12.33 10.25
N VAL A 91 15.84 -11.59 10.40
CA VAL A 91 14.52 -12.13 10.75
C VAL A 91 13.60 -11.97 9.55
N SER A 92 12.99 -13.07 9.11
CA SER A 92 11.94 -13.09 8.09
C SER A 92 10.58 -13.13 8.77
N VAL A 93 9.73 -12.13 8.54
CA VAL A 93 8.34 -12.09 9.01
C VAL A 93 7.39 -12.20 7.81
N PRO A 94 6.52 -13.23 7.75
CA PRO A 94 5.53 -13.34 6.68
C PRO A 94 4.46 -12.25 6.80
N ILE A 95 4.15 -11.60 5.69
CA ILE A 95 2.94 -10.78 5.55
C ILE A 95 1.78 -11.69 5.14
N ASP A 96 2.03 -12.55 4.15
CA ASP A 96 1.14 -13.61 3.69
C ASP A 96 1.99 -14.82 3.27
N ASN A 97 1.43 -15.75 2.51
CA ASN A 97 2.15 -16.91 1.98
C ASN A 97 3.26 -16.52 1.01
N ASP A 98 3.00 -15.48 0.19
CA ASP A 98 3.86 -15.07 -0.91
C ASP A 98 4.78 -13.89 -0.58
N TYR A 99 4.57 -13.17 0.52
CA TYR A 99 5.31 -11.94 0.81
C TYR A 99 5.87 -11.93 2.23
N ARG A 100 7.10 -11.44 2.36
CA ARG A 100 7.84 -11.42 3.63
C ARG A 100 8.56 -10.09 3.81
N ILE A 101 8.59 -9.59 5.04
CA ILE A 101 9.44 -8.49 5.46
C ILE A 101 10.71 -9.10 6.05
N LEU A 102 11.87 -8.61 5.61
CA LEU A 102 13.13 -8.89 6.27
C LEU A 102 13.46 -7.77 7.24
N PHE A 103 13.82 -8.16 8.46
CA PHE A 103 14.39 -7.29 9.47
C PHE A 103 15.83 -7.70 9.73
N LYS A 104 16.66 -6.74 10.09
CA LYS A 104 18.01 -6.96 10.58
C LYS A 104 18.06 -6.65 12.07
N ASP A 105 18.63 -7.58 12.82
CA ASP A 105 18.96 -7.46 14.23
C ASP A 105 20.10 -6.44 14.36
N ASP A 106 19.80 -5.31 14.98
CA ASP A 106 20.76 -4.28 15.38
C ASP A 106 20.80 -4.16 16.91
N LYS A 107 21.74 -3.40 17.47
CA LYS A 107 21.90 -3.24 18.91
C LYS A 107 20.68 -2.62 19.58
N ASP A 108 19.92 -1.82 18.85
CA ASP A 108 18.71 -1.12 19.33
C ASP A 108 17.40 -1.85 19.01
N GLY A 109 17.47 -3.01 18.33
CA GLY A 109 16.31 -3.82 17.98
C GLY A 109 16.25 -4.22 16.51
N LEU A 110 15.04 -4.58 16.05
CA LEU A 110 14.82 -5.05 14.68
C LEU A 110 14.54 -3.91 13.72
N VAL A 111 15.47 -3.68 12.80
CA VAL A 111 15.35 -2.66 11.76
C VAL A 111 14.78 -3.29 10.49
N PRO A 112 13.65 -2.79 9.94
CA PRO A 112 13.10 -3.29 8.69
C PRO A 112 14.04 -2.95 7.53
N VAL A 113 14.29 -3.92 6.65
CA VAL A 113 15.24 -3.78 5.54
C VAL A 113 14.50 -3.74 4.20
N VAL A 114 13.67 -4.74 3.93
CA VAL A 114 13.05 -4.90 2.60
C VAL A 114 11.84 -5.83 2.64
N VAL A 115 10.90 -5.61 1.72
CA VAL A 115 9.84 -6.57 1.39
C VAL A 115 10.25 -7.40 0.16
N LEU A 116 10.07 -8.71 0.25
CA LEU A 116 10.35 -9.64 -0.84
C LEU A 116 9.14 -10.51 -1.12
N SER A 117 8.92 -10.83 -2.40
CA SER A 117 8.07 -11.96 -2.77
C SER A 117 8.78 -13.28 -2.46
N HIS A 118 8.03 -14.38 -2.46
CA HIS A 118 8.53 -15.73 -2.23
C HIS A 118 9.60 -16.11 -3.27
N GLU A 119 9.40 -15.68 -4.52
CA GLU A 119 10.34 -15.89 -5.62
C GLU A 119 11.65 -15.15 -5.36
N GLU A 120 11.61 -13.84 -5.09
CA GLU A 120 12.81 -13.04 -4.78
C GLU A 120 13.56 -13.58 -3.53
N TYR A 121 12.81 -14.07 -2.54
CA TYR A 121 13.35 -14.63 -1.32
C TYR A 121 14.09 -15.96 -1.55
N ASN A 122 13.61 -16.81 -2.47
CA ASN A 122 14.27 -18.08 -2.76
C ASN A 122 15.51 -17.91 -3.65
N THR A 123 15.54 -16.94 -4.56
CA THR A 123 16.71 -16.67 -5.41
C THR A 123 17.90 -16.10 -4.62
N LYS A 124 17.65 -15.41 -3.50
CA LYS A 124 18.71 -14.83 -2.64
C LYS A 124 19.30 -15.79 -1.61
N LYS A 125 18.87 -17.06 -1.55
CA LYS A 125 19.54 -18.05 -0.71
C LYS A 125 20.92 -18.36 -1.31
N PRO A 126 22.04 -18.20 -0.56
CA PRO A 126 23.32 -18.75 -0.99
C PRO A 126 23.17 -20.27 -1.10
N GLY A 127 23.08 -20.78 -2.34
CA GLY A 127 22.77 -22.17 -2.67
C GLY A 127 21.73 -22.36 -3.78
N ALA A 128 20.95 -21.32 -4.13
CA ALA A 128 19.96 -21.37 -5.23
C ALA A 128 20.60 -21.07 -6.61
N SER A 129 21.71 -21.74 -6.91
CA SER A 129 22.26 -21.88 -8.26
C SER A 129 23.23 -23.05 -8.25
N LYS A 130 22.72 -24.25 -8.53
CA LYS A 130 23.50 -25.22 -9.28
C LYS A 130 22.80 -25.38 -10.63
N ILE A 131 23.62 -25.10 -11.64
CA ILE A 131 23.52 -25.39 -13.08
C ILE A 131 22.51 -26.49 -13.40
#